data_AF-M0LG91-F1
#
_entry.id   AF-M0LG91-F1
#
_cell.length_a   1.000
_cell.length_b   1.000
_cell.length_c   1.000
_cell.angle_alpha   90.00
_cell.angle_beta   90.00
_cell.angle_gamma   90.00
#
_symmetry.space_group_name_H-M   'P 1'
#
loop_
_entity.id
_entity.type
_entity.pdbx_description
1 polymer ?
#
loop_
_entity_poly.entity_id
_entity_poly.type
_entity_poly.pdbx_seq_one_letter_code
_entity_poly.pdbx_strand_id
1 'polypeptide(L)' 'MSTELIVLGAIVSAIAIGILTGARHLYSRLDLHEESLTSIRLLTALIAGLLLLTGLGLIVVGFAT' A
#
# COMPACT_ATOMS: atom_id res chain seq x y z
N MET A 1 16.83 6.95 15.98
CA MET A 1 15.56 7.70 15.87
C MET A 1 15.23 8.05 14.42
N SER A 2 15.91 8.98 13.76
CA SER A 2 15.58 9.40 12.37
C SER A 2 15.79 8.31 11.31
N THR A 3 16.93 7.61 11.34
CA THR A 3 17.22 6.52 10.38
C THR A 3 16.23 5.34 10.50
N GLU A 4 15.77 5.04 11.73
CA GLU A 4 14.80 3.96 11.98
C GLU A 4 13.43 4.30 11.38
N LEU A 5 13.00 5.56 11.46
CA LEU A 5 11.76 6.04 10.83
C LEU A 5 11.82 5.99 9.30
N ILE A 6 12.97 6.35 8.72
CA ILE A 6 13.18 6.28 7.28
C ILE A 6 13.12 4.82 6.80
N VAL A 7 13.79 3.90 7.50
CA VAL A 7 13.76 2.46 7.18
C VAL A 7 12.35 1.89 7.33
N LEU A 8 11.65 2.24 8.40
CA LEU A 8 10.26 1.81 8.62
C LEU A 8 9.35 2.33 7.49
N GLY A 9 9.47 3.61 7.13
CA GLY A 9 8.70 4.20 6.04
C GLY A 9 8.97 3.51 4.70
N ALA A 10 10.23 3.18 4.39
CA ALA A 10 10.59 2.43 3.19
C ALA A 10 9.99 1.02 3.16
N ILE A 11 10.02 0.29 4.29
CA ILE A 11 9.41 -1.04 4.40
C ILE A 11 7.88 -0.95 4.21
N VAL A 12 7.23 0.01 4.86
CA VAL A 12 5.77 0.22 4.73
C VAL A 12 5.39 0.52 3.29
N SER A 13 6.15 1.38 2.60
CA SER A 13 5.93 1.66 1.17
C SER A 13 6.14 0.43 0.30
N ALA A 14 7.19 -0.37 0.55
CA ALA A 14 7.42 -1.60 -0.19
C ALA A 14 6.28 -2.62 -0.01
N ILE A 15 5.76 -2.76 1.20
CA ILE A 15 4.61 -3.63 1.50
C ILE A 15 3.35 -3.12 0.77
N ALA A 16 3.10 -1.81 0.77
CA ALA A 16 1.95 -1.22 0.06
C ALA A 16 1.96 -1.55 -1.44
N ILE A 17 3.13 -1.43 -2.06
CA ILE A 17 3.34 -1.77 -3.48
C ILE A 17 3.17 -3.28 -3.71
N GLY A 18 3.72 -4.10 -2.81
CA GLY A 18 3.57 -5.55 -2.84
C GLY A 18 2.10 -5.98 -2.77
N ILE A 19 1.32 -5.40 -1.86
CA ILE A 19 -0.12 -5.65 -1.72
C ILE A 19 -0.86 -5.26 -3.00
N LEU A 20 -0.59 -4.08 -3.58
CA LEU A 20 -1.22 -3.67 -4.84
C LEU A 20 -0.94 -4.63 -5.99
N THR A 21 0.32 -5.02 -6.13
CA THR A 21 0.76 -5.90 -7.22
C THR A 21 0.21 -7.31 -7.04
N GLY A 22 0.26 -7.83 -5.82
CA GLY A 22 -0.29 -9.14 -5.45
C GLY A 22 -1.80 -9.20 -5.61
N ALA A 23 -2.50 -8.18 -5.11
CA ALA A 23 -3.94 -8.02 -5.29
C ALA A 23 -4.33 -7.98 -6.77
N ARG A 24 -3.60 -7.23 -7.61
CA ARG A 24 -3.86 -7.16 -9.05
C ARG A 24 -3.70 -8.52 -9.73
N HIS A 25 -2.71 -9.31 -9.33
CA HIS A 25 -2.51 -10.66 -9.88
C HIS A 25 -3.58 -11.65 -9.38
N LEU A 26 -3.93 -11.57 -8.10
CA LEU A 26 -4.91 -12.46 -7.48
C LEU A 26 -6.33 -12.20 -7.98
N TYR A 27 -6.74 -10.92 -8.06
CA TYR A 27 -8.06 -10.54 -8.58
C TYR A 27 -8.22 -10.88 -10.06
N SER A 28 -7.15 -10.88 -10.85
CA SER A 28 -7.21 -11.35 -12.24
C SER A 28 -7.47 -12.85 -12.39
N ARG A 29 -7.23 -13.65 -11.35
CA ARG A 29 -7.45 -15.10 -11.34
C ARG A 29 -8.70 -15.53 -10.60
N LEU A 30 -9.37 -14.60 -9.94
CA LEU A 30 -10.60 -14.85 -9.20
C LEU A 30 -11.78 -14.66 -10.16
N ASP A 31 -12.48 -15.75 -10.46
CA ASP A 31 -13.71 -15.76 -11.25
C ASP A 31 -14.88 -15.25 -10.37
N LEU A 32 -14.78 -13.98 -9.96
CA LEU A 32 -15.73 -13.31 -9.09
C LEU A 32 -16.67 -12.44 -9.93
N HIS A 33 -17.89 -12.26 -9.44
CA HIS A 33 -18.89 -11.39 -10.06
C HIS A 33 -18.34 -9.94 -10.19
N GLU A 34 -18.48 -9.34 -11.38
CA GLU A 34 -17.84 -8.06 -11.76
C GLU A 34 -18.12 -6.89 -10.80
N GLU A 35 -19.31 -6.86 -10.20
CA GLU A 35 -19.72 -5.84 -9.23
C GLU A 35 -18.94 -5.96 -7.90
N SER A 36 -18.68 -7.20 -7.45
CA SER A 36 -17.89 -7.47 -6.25
C SER A 36 -16.41 -7.19 -6.48
N LEU A 37 -15.89 -7.54 -7.66
CA LEU A 37 -14.50 -7.24 -8.07
C LEU A 37 -14.22 -5.75 -8.08
N THR A 38 -15.16 -4.94 -8.57
CA THR A 38 -15.01 -3.48 -8.67
C THR A 38 -14.90 -2.85 -7.28
N SER A 39 -15.80 -3.22 -6.35
CA SER A 39 -15.79 -2.69 -4.98
C SER A 39 -14.52 -3.08 -4.23
N ILE A 40 -14.11 -4.35 -4.32
CA ILE A 40 -12.89 -4.84 -3.67
C ILE A 40 -11.66 -4.12 -4.24
N ARG A 41 -11.58 -3.95 -5.56
CA ARG A 41 -10.46 -3.25 -6.20
C ARG A 41 -10.35 -1.78 -5.76
N LEU A 42 -11.48 -1.08 -5.61
CA LEU A 42 -11.50 0.28 -5.07
C LEU A 42 -11.04 0.30 -3.61
N LEU A 43 -11.53 -0.62 -2.78
CA LEU A 43 -11.12 -0.72 -1.38
C LEU A 43 -9.61 -1.00 -1.25
N THR A 44 -9.08 -1.95 -2.03
CA THR A 44 -7.64 -2.24 -2.05
C THR A 44 -6.83 -1.03 -2.51
N ALA A 45 -7.29 -0.31 -3.54
CA ALA A 45 -6.64 0.90 -4.01
C ALA A 45 -6.60 1.99 -2.92
N LEU A 46 -7.70 2.17 -2.18
CA LEU A 46 -7.77 3.11 -1.05
C LEU A 46 -6.82 2.71 0.08
N ILE A 47 -6.85 1.44 0.51
CA ILE A 47 -5.99 0.93 1.58
C ILE A 47 -4.52 1.11 1.20
N ALA A 48 -4.15 0.75 -0.02
CA ALA A 48 -2.78 0.89 -0.48
C ALA A 48 -2.35 2.34 -0.67
N GLY A 49 -3.25 3.21 -1.15
CA GLY A 49 -3.01 4.65 -1.22
C GLY A 49 -2.75 5.24 0.16
N LEU A 50 -3.55 4.86 1.16
CA LEU A 50 -3.36 5.27 2.55
C LEU A 50 -2.03 4.77 3.12
N LEU A 51 -1.67 3.51 2.86
CA LEU A 51 -0.40 2.90 3.25
C LEU A 51 0.82 3.58 2.60
N LEU A 52 0.72 3.97 1.32
CA LEU A 52 1.75 4.75 0.66
C LEU A 52 1.89 6.13 1.27
N LEU A 53 0.77 6.79 1.57
CA LEU A 53 0.75 8.12 2.17
C LEU A 53 1.36 8.11 3.57
N THR A 54 1.06 7.10 4.38
CA THR A 54 1.65 6.93 5.71
C THR A 54 3.13 6.58 5.64
N GLY A 55 3.55 5.70 4.73
CA GLY A 55 4.96 5.39 4.49
C GLY A 55 5.77 6.62 4.08
N LEU A 56 5.25 7.42 3.14
CA LEU A 56 5.86 8.70 2.75
C LEU A 56 5.90 9.69 3.93
N GLY A 57 4.83 9.78 4.71
CA GLY A 57 4.79 10.62 5.91
C GLY A 57 5.88 10.25 6.92
N LEU A 58 6.09 8.96 7.16
CA LEU A 58 7.15 8.47 8.05
C LEU A 58 8.55 8.84 7.55
N ILE A 59 8.80 8.72 6.24
CA ILE A 59 10.07 9.13 5.64
C ILE A 59 10.30 10.63 5.82
N VAL A 60 9.28 11.45 5.54
CA VAL A 60 9.36 12.92 5.69
C VAL A 60 9.64 13.31 7.13
N VAL A 61 8.92 12.72 8.10
CA VAL A 61 9.16 12.96 9.53
C VAL A 61 10.58 12.53 9.93
N GLY A 62 11.05 11.38 9.44
CA GLY A 62 12.40 10.89 9.70
C GLY A 62 13.51 11.78 9.11
N PHE A 63 13.25 12.54 8.05
CA PHE A 63 14.18 13.57 7.55
C PHE A 63 14.07 14.91 8.29
N ALA A 64 12.90 15.23 8.82
CA ALA A 64 12.65 16.49 9.53
C ALA A 64 13.07 16.45 11.01
N THR A 65 13.44 15.28 11.53
CA THR A 65 13.90 15.05 12.92
C THR A 65 15.34 14.56 12.95
#